data_AF-A0A146FJ71-F1
#
_entry.id   AF-A0A146FJ71-F1
#
_cell.length_a   1.000
_cell.length_b   1.000
_cell.length_c   1.000
_cell.angle_alpha   90.00
_cell.angle_beta   90.00
_cell.angle_gamma   90.00
#
_symmetry.space_group_name_H-M   'P 1'
#
loop_
_entity.id
_entity.type
_entity.pdbx_description
1 polymer ?
#
loop_
_entity_poly.entity_id
_entity_poly.type
_entity_poly.pdbx_seq_one_letter_code
_entity_poly.pdbx_strand_id
1 'polypeptide(L)'
;MAVLPSRDDRRIILHFDYDCFYASVFEVEQPVLKSLPLAVQQKQIVVTCNYEARRRGLRKLQLIKEAKQICPDVVIVLGEDLSRFRDASKDLFLYIRSFVWGEKVERLGFDEVCIASFGSAANLISLSGLSVEVVLHGFLGCSELLRDPI
;
A
#
# COMPACT_ATOMS: atom_id res chain seq x y z
N MET A 1 -4.84 -22.41 30.32
CA MET A 1 -4.88 -20.94 30.21
C MET A 1 -3.65 -20.51 29.42
N ALA A 2 -3.82 -19.85 28.28
CA ALA A 2 -2.69 -19.34 27.51
C ALA A 2 -2.09 -18.13 28.26
N VAL A 3 -0.81 -18.21 28.63
CA VAL A 3 -0.07 -17.08 29.16
C VAL A 3 0.14 -16.12 28.00
N LEU A 4 -0.49 -14.94 28.04
CA LEU A 4 -0.21 -13.90 27.05
C LEU A 4 1.23 -13.42 27.27
N PRO A 5 2.04 -13.30 26.20
CA PRO A 5 3.39 -12.79 26.33
C PRO A 5 3.37 -11.39 26.94
N SER A 6 4.36 -11.10 27.78
CA SER A 6 4.53 -9.77 28.37
C SER A 6 4.76 -8.74 27.27
N ARG A 7 4.10 -7.59 27.41
CA ARG A 7 4.17 -6.48 26.45
C ARG A 7 5.58 -5.88 26.50
N ASP A 8 6.27 -5.91 25.35
CA ASP A 8 7.59 -5.30 25.18
C ASP A 8 7.45 -3.92 24.55
N ASP A 9 7.45 -2.88 25.40
CA ASP A 9 7.30 -1.48 24.97
C ASP A 9 8.54 -0.91 24.26
N ARG A 10 9.60 -1.71 24.06
CA ARG A 10 10.79 -1.32 23.29
C ARG A 10 10.75 -1.79 21.85
N ARG A 11 9.79 -2.65 21.49
CA ARG A 11 9.62 -3.15 20.14
C ARG A 11 8.93 -2.10 19.29
N ILE A 12 9.48 -1.84 18.12
CA ILE A 12 8.84 -0.99 17.11
C ILE A 12 8.41 -1.89 15.97
N ILE A 13 7.13 -1.81 15.61
CA ILE A 13 6.60 -2.45 14.41
C ILE A 13 6.44 -1.34 13.37
N LEU A 14 6.98 -1.57 12.17
CA LEU A 14 6.75 -0.72 11.01
C LEU A 14 5.86 -1.51 10.05
N HIS A 15 4.74 -0.92 9.67
CA HIS A 15 3.88 -1.43 8.63
C HIS A 15 4.10 -0.60 7.36
N PHE A 16 4.15 -1.25 6.20
CA PHE A 16 4.20 -0.63 4.90
C PHE A 16 3.00 -1.12 4.12
N ASP A 17 2.11 -0.20 3.74
CA ASP A 17 0.93 -0.45 2.91
C ASP A 17 1.02 0.45 1.67
N TYR A 18 1.11 -0.17 0.49
CA TYR A 18 1.24 0.57 -0.77
C TYR A 18 -0.11 0.94 -1.34
N ASP A 19 -0.44 2.20 -1.16
CA ASP A 19 -1.67 2.78 -1.65
C ASP A 19 -1.83 2.63 -3.17
N CYS A 20 -3.03 2.25 -3.60
CA CYS A 20 -3.38 2.06 -5.01
C CYS A 20 -2.47 1.07 -5.78
N PHE A 21 -1.80 0.12 -5.11
CA PHE A 21 -0.71 -0.70 -5.69
C PHE A 21 -0.92 -1.17 -7.14
N TYR A 22 -2.05 -1.80 -7.46
CA TYR A 22 -2.29 -2.32 -8.81
C TYR A 22 -2.37 -1.19 -9.85
N ALA A 23 -3.00 -0.06 -9.51
CA ALA A 23 -3.06 1.10 -10.40
C ALA A 23 -1.67 1.72 -10.58
N SER A 24 -0.89 1.82 -9.51
CA SER A 24 0.48 2.33 -9.54
C SER A 24 1.39 1.51 -10.46
N VAL A 25 1.23 0.19 -10.52
CA VAL A 25 1.98 -0.67 -11.46
C VAL A 25 1.68 -0.29 -12.91
N PHE A 26 0.41 -0.08 -13.27
CA PHE A 26 0.05 0.39 -14.62
C PHE A 26 0.53 1.81 -14.90
N GLU A 27 0.51 2.69 -13.91
CA GLU A 27 1.01 4.07 -14.03
C GLU A 27 2.52 4.16 -14.24
N VAL A 28 3.28 3.19 -13.74
CA VAL A 28 4.72 3.06 -14.01
C VAL A 28 4.94 2.59 -15.46
N GLU A 29 4.17 1.62 -15.94
CA GLU A 29 4.23 1.14 -17.33
C GLU A 29 3.77 2.20 -18.33
N GLN A 30 2.74 2.98 -17.97
CA GLN A 30 2.09 3.98 -18.82
C GLN A 30 1.91 5.30 -18.04
N PRO A 31 2.90 6.20 -18.06
CA PRO A 31 2.89 7.43 -17.26
C PRO A 31 1.69 8.37 -17.52
N VAL A 32 1.07 8.29 -18.69
CA VAL A 32 -0.13 9.08 -19.03
C VAL A 32 -1.30 8.78 -18.08
N LEU A 33 -1.38 7.55 -17.55
CA LEU A 33 -2.47 7.11 -16.68
C LEU A 33 -2.49 7.86 -15.33
N LYS A 34 -1.36 8.41 -14.89
CA LYS A 34 -1.27 9.20 -13.64
C LYS A 34 -2.17 10.45 -13.65
N SER A 35 -2.47 10.96 -14.84
CA SER A 35 -3.29 12.16 -15.04
C SER A 35 -4.76 11.85 -15.34
N LEU A 36 -5.11 10.56 -15.40
CA LEU A 36 -6.44 10.09 -15.79
C LEU A 36 -7.10 9.34 -14.62
N PRO A 37 -8.44 9.39 -14.49
CA PRO A 37 -9.14 8.56 -13.52
C PRO A 37 -8.99 7.09 -13.93
N LEU A 38 -8.19 6.32 -13.19
CA LEU A 38 -7.88 4.93 -13.49
C LEU A 38 -8.57 3.99 -12.51
N ALA A 39 -9.19 2.94 -13.04
CA ALA A 39 -9.69 1.80 -12.29
C ALA A 39 -9.11 0.50 -12.83
N VAL A 40 -8.66 -0.37 -11.92
CA VAL A 40 -8.24 -1.73 -12.26
C VAL A 40 -9.41 -2.66 -12.03
N GLN A 41 -9.78 -3.41 -13.07
CA GLN A 41 -10.86 -4.38 -13.05
C GLN A 41 -10.31 -5.78 -12.81
N GLN A 42 -10.98 -6.54 -11.95
CA GLN A 42 -10.92 -8.00 -11.99
C GLN A 42 -12.34 -8.54 -11.98
N LYS A 43 -12.66 -9.44 -12.90
CA LYS A 43 -14.05 -9.89 -13.10
C LYS A 43 -14.94 -8.66 -13.36
N GLN A 44 -15.94 -8.39 -12.52
CA GLN A 44 -16.88 -7.27 -12.68
C GLN A 44 -16.73 -6.19 -11.61
N ILE A 45 -15.64 -6.21 -10.84
CA ILE A 45 -15.40 -5.28 -9.73
C ILE A 45 -14.16 -4.42 -9.99
N VAL A 46 -14.19 -3.20 -9.46
CA VAL A 46 -13.01 -2.34 -9.30
C VAL A 46 -12.21 -2.87 -8.12
N VAL A 47 -11.05 -3.48 -8.38
CA VAL A 47 -10.19 -4.00 -7.29
C VAL A 47 -9.36 -2.90 -6.66
N THR A 48 -8.95 -1.93 -7.46
CA THR A 48 -8.34 -0.69 -6.98
C THR A 48 -8.61 0.44 -7.98
N CYS A 49 -8.41 1.67 -7.55
CA CYS A 49 -8.47 2.86 -8.38
C CYS A 49 -7.44 3.87 -7.88
N ASN A 50 -6.89 4.68 -8.79
CA ASN A 50 -5.87 5.66 -8.45
C ASN A 50 -6.47 6.89 -7.74
N TYR A 51 -5.60 7.77 -7.26
CA TYR A 51 -6.04 8.97 -6.53
C TYR A 51 -6.92 9.90 -7.38
N GLU A 52 -6.65 10.02 -8.69
CA GLU A 52 -7.52 10.80 -9.59
C GLU A 52 -8.95 10.27 -9.64
N ALA A 53 -9.12 8.95 -9.68
CA ALA A 53 -10.43 8.32 -9.60
C ALA A 53 -11.06 8.47 -8.20
N ARG A 54 -10.28 8.30 -7.12
CA ARG A 54 -10.75 8.47 -5.73
C ARG A 54 -11.28 9.88 -5.48
N ARG A 55 -10.59 10.91 -5.96
CA ARG A 55 -11.02 12.33 -5.89
C ARG A 55 -12.39 12.57 -6.53
N ARG A 56 -12.73 11.77 -7.55
CA ARG A 56 -14.03 11.81 -8.24
C ARG A 56 -15.09 10.92 -7.60
N GLY A 57 -14.78 10.29 -6.46
CA GLY A 57 -15.72 9.47 -5.69
C GLY A 57 -15.71 7.98 -6.03
N LEU A 58 -14.81 7.50 -6.89
CA LEU A 58 -14.63 6.07 -7.11
C LEU A 58 -14.01 5.41 -5.88
N ARG A 59 -14.46 4.18 -5.61
CA ARG A 59 -13.99 3.38 -4.48
C ARG A 59 -13.74 1.94 -4.94
N LYS A 60 -12.83 1.26 -4.25
CA LYS A 60 -12.62 -0.18 -4.42
C LYS A 60 -13.89 -0.97 -4.08
N LEU A 61 -14.01 -2.17 -4.64
CA LEU A 61 -15.13 -3.10 -4.49
C LEU A 61 -16.45 -2.64 -5.12
N GLN A 62 -16.45 -1.55 -5.88
CA GLN A 62 -17.60 -1.14 -6.69
C GLN A 62 -17.74 -2.02 -7.93
N LEU A 63 -18.97 -2.22 -8.40
CA LEU A 63 -19.17 -2.83 -9.71
C LEU A 63 -18.69 -1.88 -10.80
N ILE A 64 -18.13 -2.42 -11.87
CA ILE A 64 -17.67 -1.62 -13.02
C ILE A 64 -18.79 -0.75 -13.60
N LYS A 65 -20.03 -1.25 -13.55
CA LYS A 65 -21.22 -0.49 -13.97
C LYS A 65 -21.43 0.77 -13.11
N GLU A 66 -21.28 0.66 -11.79
CA GLU A 66 -21.43 1.78 -10.85
C GLU A 66 -20.28 2.77 -11.00
N ALA A 67 -19.04 2.27 -11.13
CA ALA A 67 -17.87 3.11 -11.35
C ALA A 67 -18.03 4.00 -12.60
N LYS A 68 -18.54 3.44 -13.71
CA LYS A 68 -18.85 4.20 -14.93
C LYS A 68 -19.99 5.22 -14.78
N GLN A 69 -20.89 5.02 -13.82
CA GLN A 69 -21.94 6.00 -13.52
C GLN A 69 -21.37 7.19 -12.72
N ILE A 70 -20.42 6.92 -11.82
CA ILE A 70 -19.77 7.95 -10.99
C ILE A 70 -18.75 8.75 -11.81
N CYS A 71 -17.92 8.08 -12.60
CA CYS A 71 -16.91 8.71 -13.47
C CYS A 71 -17.04 8.13 -14.88
N PRO A 72 -17.84 8.77 -15.76
CA PRO A 72 -18.09 8.28 -17.12
C PRO A 72 -16.83 8.18 -17.99
N ASP A 73 -15.82 8.99 -17.71
CA ASP A 73 -14.52 9.03 -18.38
C ASP A 73 -13.44 8.17 -17.70
N VAL A 74 -13.82 7.29 -16.76
CA VAL A 74 -12.88 6.38 -16.10
C VAL A 74 -12.20 5.45 -17.11
N VAL A 75 -10.88 5.44 -17.08
CA VAL A 75 -10.05 4.48 -17.80
C VAL A 75 -10.05 3.18 -17.02
N ILE A 76 -10.47 2.09 -17.66
CA ILE A 76 -10.50 0.77 -17.04
C ILE A 76 -9.45 -0.12 -17.68
N VAL A 77 -8.58 -0.67 -16.85
CA VAL A 77 -7.55 -1.65 -17.24
C VAL A 77 -7.84 -3.01 -16.62
N LEU A 78 -7.52 -4.07 -17.35
CA LEU A 78 -7.73 -5.46 -16.92
C LEU A 78 -6.56 -5.91 -16.05
N GLY A 79 -6.87 -6.35 -14.83
CA GLY A 79 -5.90 -6.76 -13.81
C GLY A 79 -5.93 -8.25 -13.48
N GLU A 80 -6.49 -9.11 -14.34
CA GLU A 80 -6.57 -10.55 -14.13
C GLU A 80 -5.21 -11.24 -14.12
N ASP A 81 -4.27 -10.71 -14.91
CA ASP A 81 -2.90 -11.21 -14.95
C ASP A 81 -2.10 -10.68 -13.75
N LEU A 82 -1.90 -11.58 -12.78
CA LEU A 82 -1.20 -11.27 -11.53
C LEU A 82 0.33 -11.27 -11.63
N SER A 83 0.90 -11.65 -12.78
CA SER A 83 2.36 -11.80 -12.92
C SER A 83 3.09 -10.47 -12.66
N ARG A 84 2.63 -9.39 -13.31
CA ARG A 84 3.18 -8.04 -13.14
C ARG A 84 3.14 -7.54 -11.69
N PHE A 85 2.01 -7.75 -10.99
CA PHE A 85 1.85 -7.31 -9.60
C PHE A 85 2.74 -8.12 -8.67
N ARG A 86 2.92 -9.42 -8.97
CA ARG A 86 3.83 -10.28 -8.23
C ARG A 86 5.28 -9.85 -8.40
N ASP A 87 5.70 -9.46 -9.61
CA ASP A 87 7.06 -9.05 -9.87
C ASP A 87 7.35 -7.66 -9.27
N ALA A 88 6.45 -6.70 -9.45
CA ALA A 88 6.54 -5.40 -8.77
C ALA A 88 6.59 -5.54 -7.24
N SER A 89 5.79 -6.44 -6.65
CA SER A 89 5.81 -6.74 -5.21
C SER A 89 7.17 -7.27 -4.75
N LYS A 90 7.81 -8.15 -5.54
CA LYS A 90 9.14 -8.67 -5.22
C LYS A 90 10.18 -7.56 -5.24
N ASP A 91 10.17 -6.72 -6.28
CA ASP A 91 11.14 -5.63 -6.41
C ASP A 91 11.03 -4.66 -5.24
N LEU A 92 9.80 -4.32 -4.86
CA LEU A 92 9.50 -3.46 -3.73
C LEU A 92 9.91 -4.08 -2.39
N PHE A 93 9.66 -5.37 -2.20
CA PHE A 93 10.12 -6.10 -1.02
C PHE A 93 11.64 -6.14 -0.93
N LEU A 94 12.34 -6.42 -2.05
CA LEU A 94 13.81 -6.44 -2.10
C LEU A 94 14.38 -5.04 -1.82
N TYR A 95 13.75 -4.00 -2.34
CA TYR A 95 14.10 -2.62 -2.04
C TYR A 95 14.00 -2.33 -0.54
N ILE A 96 12.84 -2.59 0.10
CA ILE A 96 12.68 -2.42 1.55
C ILE A 96 13.71 -3.26 2.33
N ARG A 97 13.88 -4.52 1.95
CA ARG A 97 14.79 -5.47 2.61
C ARG A 97 16.25 -4.99 2.57
N SER A 98 16.63 -4.21 1.56
CA SER A 98 17.99 -3.66 1.42
C SER A 98 18.33 -2.60 2.48
N PHE A 99 17.33 -1.92 3.07
CA PHE A 99 17.52 -0.93 4.13
C PHE A 99 17.48 -1.53 5.54
N VAL A 100 17.04 -2.78 5.66
CA VAL A 100 16.71 -3.39 6.96
C VAL A 100 17.74 -4.48 7.28
N TRP A 101 18.57 -4.27 8.31
CA TRP A 101 19.64 -5.20 8.68
C TRP A 101 19.32 -5.90 9.99
N GLY A 102 19.35 -7.24 10.01
CA GLY A 102 19.19 -8.04 11.23
C GLY A 102 17.75 -8.16 11.77
N GLU A 103 16.80 -7.39 11.25
CA GLU A 103 15.41 -7.38 11.72
C GLU A 103 14.52 -8.38 10.96
N LYS A 104 13.41 -8.75 11.59
CA LYS A 104 12.41 -9.65 10.99
C LYS A 104 11.53 -8.86 10.04
N VAL A 105 11.61 -9.20 8.74
CA VAL A 105 10.75 -8.64 7.69
C VAL A 105 9.80 -9.73 7.20
N GLU A 106 8.50 -9.45 7.26
CA GLU A 106 7.45 -10.36 6.83
C GLU A 106 6.62 -9.71 5.73
N ARG A 107 6.36 -10.46 4.66
CA ARG A 107 5.43 -10.04 3.60
C ARG A 107 4.03 -10.54 3.92
N LEU A 108 3.07 -9.63 4.03
CA LEU A 108 1.67 -9.94 4.35
C LEU A 108 0.80 -10.06 3.08
N GLY A 109 1.11 -9.23 2.07
CA GLY A 109 0.37 -9.16 0.81
C GLY A 109 1.28 -8.85 -0.38
N PHE A 110 0.70 -8.44 -1.51
CA PHE A 110 1.51 -7.92 -2.62
C PHE A 110 2.03 -6.51 -2.32
N ASP A 111 1.25 -5.75 -1.58
CA ASP A 111 1.42 -4.35 -1.21
C ASP A 111 1.65 -4.14 0.29
N GLU A 112 1.76 -5.22 1.07
CA GLU A 112 1.86 -5.13 2.52
C GLU A 112 3.13 -5.81 3.04
N VAL A 113 3.94 -5.07 3.80
CA VAL A 113 5.16 -5.55 4.44
C VAL A 113 5.20 -5.08 5.90
N CYS A 114 5.54 -5.99 6.80
CA CYS A 114 5.69 -5.72 8.22
C CYS A 114 7.14 -5.94 8.66
N ILE A 115 7.66 -5.04 9.49
CA ILE A 115 9.02 -5.09 10.02
C ILE A 115 8.95 -4.97 11.52
N ALA A 116 9.46 -5.96 12.24
CA ALA A 116 9.63 -5.87 13.68
C ALA A 116 11.09 -5.52 13.98
N SER A 117 11.31 -4.33 14.56
CA SER A 117 12.64 -3.86 14.96
C SER A 117 12.80 -3.80 16.48
N PHE A 118 14.01 -4.17 16.95
CA PHE A 118 14.42 -4.13 18.35
C PHE A 118 15.44 -3.01 18.56
N GLY A 119 14.99 -1.75 18.68
CA GLY A 119 15.90 -0.62 18.98
C GLY A 119 15.47 0.70 18.34
N SER A 120 16.21 1.78 18.64
CA SER A 120 15.88 3.16 18.23
C SER A 120 15.70 3.27 16.71
N ALA A 121 14.49 3.64 16.27
CA ALA A 121 14.07 3.79 14.86
C ALA A 121 14.87 4.83 14.04
N ALA A 122 15.93 5.40 14.59
CA ALA A 122 16.67 6.54 14.06
C ALA A 122 17.30 6.31 12.67
N ASN A 123 17.51 5.05 12.25
CA ASN A 123 18.13 4.74 10.94
C ASN A 123 17.14 4.41 9.82
N LEU A 124 15.84 4.27 10.08
CA LEU A 124 14.84 3.84 9.07
C LEU A 124 14.00 5.00 8.47
N ILE A 125 14.10 6.22 9.02
CA ILE A 125 13.24 7.37 8.67
C ILE A 125 13.74 8.12 7.41
N SER A 126 14.79 7.66 6.72
CA SER A 126 15.30 8.32 5.51
C SER A 126 14.68 7.84 4.19
N LEU A 127 13.49 7.24 4.20
CA LEU A 127 12.77 6.86 2.98
C LEU A 127 11.94 8.06 2.47
N SER A 128 12.60 9.01 1.80
CA SER A 128 11.90 10.08 1.08
C SER A 128 11.28 9.54 -0.21
N GLY A 129 9.95 9.64 -0.35
CA GLY A 129 9.28 9.49 -1.65
C GLY A 129 8.30 8.32 -1.83
N LEU A 130 8.00 7.55 -0.78
CA LEU A 130 6.85 6.62 -0.78
C LEU A 130 5.85 7.08 0.28
N SER A 131 4.56 7.18 -0.07
CA SER A 131 3.49 7.29 0.91
C SER A 131 3.46 5.98 1.71
N VAL A 132 4.02 6.00 2.91
CA VAL A 132 4.16 4.82 3.80
C VAL A 132 3.33 5.07 5.05
N GLU A 133 2.34 4.21 5.32
CA GLU A 133 1.61 4.24 6.59
C GLU A 133 2.44 3.57 7.70
N VAL A 134 3.30 4.34 8.37
CA VAL A 134 4.10 3.85 9.49
C VAL A 134 3.24 3.69 10.75
N VAL A 135 2.77 2.47 11.03
CA VAL A 135 2.05 2.18 12.28
C VAL A 135 3.03 1.88 13.42
N LEU A 136 3.47 2.90 14.15
CA LEU A 136 4.33 2.73 15.34
C LEU A 136 3.54 2.17 16.53
N HIS A 137 3.50 0.85 16.69
CA HIS A 137 3.06 0.24 17.95
C HIS A 137 4.23 0.25 18.95
N GLY A 138 4.26 1.22 19.88
CA GLY A 138 5.23 1.19 21.00
C GLY A 138 5.62 2.49 21.68
N PHE A 139 5.26 3.67 21.17
CA PHE A 139 5.60 4.95 21.81
C PHE A 139 4.34 5.81 21.94
N LEU A 140 4.04 6.26 23.16
CA LEU A 140 2.93 7.14 23.59
C LEU A 140 1.83 7.48 22.55
N GLY A 141 0.63 6.95 22.75
CA GLY A 141 -0.66 7.66 22.58
C GLY A 141 -0.80 8.69 21.45
N CYS A 142 -0.35 8.42 20.24
CA CYS A 142 -0.61 9.25 19.06
C CYS A 142 -1.28 8.42 17.98
N SER A 143 -2.61 8.56 17.89
CA SER A 143 -3.39 8.29 16.70
C SER A 143 -3.13 9.40 15.67
N GLU A 144 -1.91 9.50 15.14
CA GLU A 144 -1.64 10.31 13.94
C GLU A 144 -1.37 9.36 12.78
N LEU A 145 -2.49 8.94 12.19
CA LEU A 145 -2.57 8.52 10.81
C LEU A 145 -2.00 9.67 9.95
N LEU A 146 -0.77 9.53 9.46
CA LEU A 146 -0.29 10.28 8.30
C LEU A 146 -1.03 9.75 7.07
N ARG A 147 -2.33 10.06 7.00
CA ARG A 147 -3.10 10.04 5.76
C ARG A 147 -2.77 11.34 5.07
N ASP A 148 -2.18 11.26 3.89
CA ASP A 148 -2.19 12.39 2.97
C ASP A 148 -3.66 12.83 2.79
N PRO A 149 -4.02 14.08 3.14
CA PRO A 149 -5.36 14.57 2.90
C PRO A 149 -5.51 14.94 1.42
N ILE A 150 -6.25 14.09 0.69
CA ILE A 150 -6.95 14.36 -0.59
C ILE A 150 -6.10 14.40 -1.87
#